data_AF-A0A016SPE3-F1
#
_entry.id   AF-A0A016SPE3-F1
#
_cell.length_a   1.000
_cell.length_b   1.000
_cell.length_c   1.000
_cell.angle_alpha   90.00
_cell.angle_beta   90.00
_cell.angle_gamma   90.00
#
_symmetry.space_group_name_H-M   'P 1'
#
loop_
_entity.id
_entity.type
_entity.pdbx_description
1 polymer ?
#
loop_
_entity_poly.entity_id
_entity_poly.type
_entity_poly.pdbx_seq_one_letter_code
_entity_poly.pdbx_strand_id
1 'polypeptide(L)'
;MTYMLGADWRKYFKYVVVSAKKPTFFHGREPFRLYDPELDMVRFVKVVRLEEGQIYSGGNIDDLSHRAGFKGKGVLYFGDHIYTDLADPILRLGWRTAAIVPELAREIRIQNDDVYRKGIQWLEIITAIIETYQAAAQEDPASARIIAEWRSERARLRDGVKSLFNPRFGSLFRTFHNMTHFSRRLNRLADVYTSRVPNMLKYDLNHCFFPRRNALPHENLHSVPIHAECILDVVKQKEQMHTNNVHV
;
A
#
# COMPACT_ATOMS: atom_id res chain seq x y z
N MET A 1 -23.89 -10.03 -0.99
CA MET A 1 -23.19 -11.07 -0.18
C MET A 1 -23.64 -12.47 -0.55
N THR A 2 -24.95 -12.75 -0.65
CA THR A 2 -25.48 -14.08 -1.05
C THR A 2 -24.84 -14.65 -2.31
N TYR A 3 -24.67 -13.84 -3.36
CA TYR A 3 -24.00 -14.26 -4.59
C TYR A 3 -22.52 -14.65 -4.41
N MET A 4 -21.81 -14.01 -3.49
CA MET A 4 -20.36 -14.20 -3.31
C MET A 4 -20.01 -15.31 -2.31
N LEU A 5 -20.82 -15.47 -1.27
CA LEU A 5 -20.51 -16.32 -0.10
C LEU A 5 -21.59 -17.37 0.18
N GLY A 6 -22.65 -17.43 -0.63
CA GLY A 6 -23.81 -18.31 -0.43
C GLY A 6 -24.85 -17.73 0.54
N ALA A 7 -25.93 -18.50 0.76
CA ALA A 7 -27.06 -18.09 1.61
C ALA A 7 -26.63 -17.78 3.06
N ASP A 8 -25.73 -18.57 3.63
CA ASP A 8 -25.32 -18.47 5.04
C ASP A 8 -24.12 -17.54 5.27
N TRP A 9 -23.91 -16.54 4.41
CA TRP A 9 -22.75 -15.65 4.50
C TRP A 9 -22.61 -14.94 5.86
N ARG A 10 -23.73 -14.79 6.60
CA ARG A 10 -23.76 -14.12 7.91
C ARG A 10 -22.87 -14.82 8.94
N LYS A 11 -22.64 -16.14 8.83
CA LYS A 11 -21.78 -16.90 9.76
C LYS A 11 -20.31 -16.45 9.76
N TYR A 12 -19.87 -15.80 8.68
CA TYR A 12 -18.50 -15.29 8.57
C TYR A 12 -18.29 -13.95 9.28
N PHE A 13 -19.36 -13.30 9.73
CA PHE A 13 -19.31 -11.96 10.32
C PHE A 13 -19.94 -11.97 11.71
N LYS A 14 -19.14 -11.64 12.73
CA LYS A 14 -19.63 -11.50 14.10
C LYS A 14 -20.64 -10.34 14.22
N TYR A 15 -20.35 -9.22 13.57
CA TYR A 15 -21.20 -8.04 13.52
C TYR A 15 -21.36 -7.55 12.08
N VAL A 16 -22.59 -7.22 11.68
CA VAL A 16 -22.89 -6.68 10.36
C VAL A 16 -23.49 -5.29 10.52
N VAL A 17 -22.81 -4.28 9.97
CA VAL A 17 -23.29 -2.90 9.93
C VAL A 17 -23.57 -2.51 8.48
N VAL A 18 -24.82 -2.12 8.20
CA VAL A 18 -25.29 -1.60 6.91
C VAL A 18 -25.55 -0.10 7.03
N SER A 19 -25.60 0.59 5.89
CA SER A 19 -25.95 2.02 5.84
C SER A 19 -25.17 2.88 6.83
N ALA A 20 -23.87 2.59 6.99
CA ALA A 20 -22.98 3.33 7.88
C ALA A 20 -22.87 4.83 7.52
N LYS A 21 -23.21 5.20 6.27
CA LYS A 21 -23.11 6.58 5.74
C LYS A 21 -21.71 7.17 5.95
N LYS A 22 -20.66 6.46 5.51
CA LYS A 22 -19.30 7.01 5.50
C LYS A 22 -19.28 8.30 4.65
N PRO A 23 -18.66 9.42 5.09
CA PRO A 23 -17.76 9.54 6.24
C PRO A 23 -18.44 9.87 7.59
N THR A 24 -19.76 10.13 7.62
CA THR A 24 -20.50 10.44 8.84
C THR A 24 -20.37 9.35 9.90
N PHE A 25 -20.17 8.08 9.51
CA PHE A 25 -19.86 7.00 10.44
C PHE A 25 -18.66 7.29 11.36
N PHE A 26 -17.64 7.98 10.84
CA PHE A 26 -16.38 8.23 11.54
C PHE A 26 -16.41 9.52 12.38
N HIS A 27 -17.25 10.48 11.99
CA HIS A 27 -17.32 11.80 12.64
C HIS A 27 -18.59 12.04 13.45
N GLY A 28 -19.66 11.32 13.10
CA GLY A 28 -20.99 11.49 13.65
C GLY A 28 -21.16 10.74 14.97
N ARG A 29 -22.32 10.97 15.58
CA ARG A 29 -22.78 10.31 16.82
C ARG A 29 -24.13 9.64 16.62
N GLU A 30 -24.43 9.24 15.37
CA GLU A 30 -25.67 8.53 15.08
C GLU A 30 -25.69 7.20 15.88
N PRO A 31 -26.81 6.84 16.52
CA PRO A 31 -26.92 5.59 17.24
C PRO A 31 -27.13 4.42 16.26
N PHE A 32 -26.69 3.22 16.67
CA PHE A 32 -27.05 2.00 15.97
C PHE A 32 -28.55 1.72 16.09
N ARG A 33 -29.14 1.25 14.99
CA ARG A 33 -30.52 0.74 14.93
C ARG A 33 -30.51 -0.70 14.46
N LEU A 34 -31.48 -1.50 14.88
CA LEU A 34 -31.65 -2.87 14.39
C LEU A 34 -32.29 -2.82 13.00
N TYR A 35 -31.74 -3.58 12.06
CA TYR A 35 -32.32 -3.76 10.74
C TYR A 35 -32.94 -5.15 10.65
N ASP A 36 -34.22 -5.18 10.30
CA ASP A 36 -34.99 -6.40 10.10
C ASP A 36 -34.94 -6.78 8.61
N PRO A 37 -34.25 -7.87 8.24
CA PRO A 37 -34.11 -8.26 6.84
C PRO A 37 -35.37 -8.91 6.25
N GLU A 38 -36.32 -9.37 7.07
CA GLU A 38 -37.56 -9.99 6.58
C GLU A 38 -38.58 -8.92 6.20
N LEU A 39 -38.66 -7.87 7.01
CA LEU A 39 -39.59 -6.76 6.82
C LEU A 39 -38.99 -5.58 6.05
N ASP A 40 -37.70 -5.65 5.70
CA ASP A 40 -36.91 -4.57 5.09
C ASP A 40 -37.06 -3.22 5.83
N MET A 41 -37.08 -3.28 7.17
CA MET A 41 -37.36 -2.11 8.01
C MET A 41 -36.29 -1.91 9.09
N VAL A 42 -35.97 -0.64 9.34
CA VAL A 42 -35.13 -0.25 10.47
C VAL A 42 -35.99 -0.08 11.70
N ARG A 43 -35.81 -0.97 12.69
CA ARG A 43 -36.48 -0.86 13.99
C ARG A 43 -35.86 0.30 14.78
N PHE A 44 -36.70 1.22 15.22
CA PHE A 44 -36.31 2.39 16.04
C PHE A 44 -36.10 2.00 17.52
N VAL A 45 -35.40 0.89 17.75
CA VAL A 45 -35.02 0.44 19.08
C VAL A 45 -33.58 0.86 19.35
N LYS A 46 -33.33 1.47 20.51
CA LYS A 46 -31.98 1.81 20.93
C LYS A 46 -31.21 0.52 21.18
N VAL A 47 -30.20 0.27 20.34
CA VAL A 47 -29.26 -0.83 20.57
C VAL A 47 -28.44 -0.49 21.81
N VAL A 48 -28.34 -1.40 22.78
CA VAL A 48 -27.50 -1.23 23.98
C VAL A 48 -26.22 -2.06 23.85
N ARG A 49 -26.33 -3.27 23.29
CA ARG A 49 -25.20 -4.19 23.05
C ARG A 49 -25.26 -4.71 21.61
N LEU A 50 -24.10 -5.03 21.05
CA LEU A 50 -24.00 -5.69 19.76
C LEU A 50 -24.04 -7.21 19.99
N GLU A 51 -25.06 -7.85 19.43
CA GLU A 51 -25.32 -9.28 19.47
C GLU A 51 -24.89 -9.92 18.15
N GLU A 52 -24.43 -11.17 18.23
CA GLU A 52 -23.98 -11.92 17.05
C GLU A 52 -25.17 -12.30 16.16
N GLY A 53 -24.97 -12.25 14.85
CA GLY A 53 -26.00 -12.61 13.86
C GLY A 53 -27.04 -11.52 13.58
N GLN A 54 -27.08 -10.45 14.37
CA GLN A 54 -27.94 -9.29 14.13
C GLN A 54 -27.34 -8.33 13.09
N ILE A 55 -28.22 -7.62 12.38
CA ILE A 55 -27.84 -6.59 11.40
C ILE A 55 -28.15 -5.22 11.99
N TYR A 56 -27.17 -4.34 11.95
CA TYR A 56 -27.26 -2.99 12.47
C TYR A 56 -27.23 -1.98 11.32
N SER A 57 -28.02 -0.92 11.42
CA SER A 57 -28.01 0.19 10.46
C SER A 57 -27.47 1.47 11.09
N GLY A 58 -26.62 2.20 10.36
CA GLY A 58 -26.05 3.48 10.80
C GLY A 58 -24.99 3.31 11.89
N GLY A 59 -25.13 4.07 12.97
CA GLY A 59 -24.18 4.06 14.08
C GLY A 59 -22.96 4.94 13.86
N ASN A 60 -21.98 4.77 14.74
CA ASN A 60 -20.71 5.46 14.66
C ASN A 60 -19.57 4.52 15.09
N ILE A 61 -18.35 4.85 14.65
CA ILE A 61 -17.18 3.99 14.87
C ILE A 61 -16.76 3.94 16.35
N ASP A 62 -16.96 5.01 17.12
CA ASP A 62 -16.62 5.05 18.54
C ASP A 62 -17.50 4.08 19.35
N ASP A 63 -18.81 4.10 19.08
CA ASP A 63 -19.77 3.14 19.66
C ASP A 63 -19.46 1.71 19.21
N LEU A 64 -19.06 1.50 17.95
CA LEU A 64 -18.65 0.18 17.47
C LEU A 64 -17.43 -0.31 18.26
N SER A 65 -16.41 0.53 18.41
CA SER A 65 -15.19 0.19 19.12
C SER A 65 -15.48 -0.14 20.58
N HIS A 66 -16.27 0.67 21.28
CA HIS A 66 -16.61 0.46 22.68
C HIS A 66 -17.47 -0.80 22.89
N ARG A 67 -18.52 -0.98 22.09
CA ARG A 67 -19.50 -2.08 22.29
C ARG A 67 -18.97 -3.43 21.85
N ALA A 68 -18.15 -3.47 20.79
CA ALA A 68 -17.51 -4.69 20.33
C ALA A 68 -16.23 -5.04 21.13
N GLY A 69 -15.75 -4.13 21.99
CA GLY A 69 -14.54 -4.33 22.80
C GLY A 69 -13.25 -4.22 22.00
N PHE A 70 -13.29 -3.55 20.84
CA PHE A 70 -12.11 -3.33 20.01
C PHE A 70 -11.20 -2.28 20.64
N LYS A 71 -9.90 -2.59 20.76
CA LYS A 71 -8.92 -1.72 21.42
C LYS A 71 -7.73 -1.41 20.51
N GLY A 72 -7.53 -0.12 20.22
CA GLY A 72 -6.33 0.44 19.60
C GLY A 72 -5.78 -0.38 18.42
N LYS A 73 -4.51 -0.79 18.53
CA LYS A 73 -3.77 -1.53 17.48
C LYS A 73 -4.21 -2.99 17.29
N GLY A 74 -5.18 -3.48 18.06
CA GLY A 74 -5.72 -4.84 17.93
C GLY A 74 -6.70 -5.02 16.77
N VAL A 75 -7.00 -3.95 16.01
CA VAL A 75 -7.90 -3.97 14.86
C VAL A 75 -7.15 -3.66 13.58
N LEU A 76 -7.39 -4.46 12.55
CA LEU A 76 -6.99 -4.19 11.17
C LEU A 76 -8.23 -3.88 10.33
N TYR A 77 -8.39 -2.63 9.94
CA TYR A 77 -9.50 -2.16 9.14
C TYR A 77 -9.16 -2.18 7.65
N PHE A 78 -9.98 -2.88 6.85
CA PHE A 78 -9.82 -2.94 5.40
C PHE A 78 -10.72 -1.91 4.71
N GLY A 79 -10.18 -1.18 3.73
CA GLY A 79 -10.95 -0.25 2.90
C GLY A 79 -10.32 -0.06 1.52
N ASP A 80 -11.15 0.24 0.54
CA ASP A 80 -10.73 0.53 -0.84
C ASP A 80 -10.58 2.04 -1.10
N HIS A 81 -11.36 2.86 -0.41
CA HIS A 81 -11.34 4.30 -0.59
C HIS A 81 -10.46 5.03 0.44
N ILE A 82 -9.23 5.37 0.04
CA ILE A 82 -8.20 5.98 0.92
C ILE A 82 -8.73 7.18 1.74
N TYR A 83 -9.51 8.06 1.10
CA TYR A 83 -9.92 9.33 1.73
C TYR A 83 -11.05 9.20 2.73
N THR A 84 -11.97 8.26 2.50
CA THR A 84 -13.18 8.15 3.33
C THR A 84 -13.07 7.03 4.33
N ASP A 85 -12.26 6.00 4.03
CA ASP A 85 -12.27 4.76 4.79
C ASP A 85 -11.04 4.60 5.68
N LEU A 86 -9.89 5.16 5.30
CA LEU A 86 -8.62 4.83 5.97
C LEU A 86 -8.06 5.95 6.87
N ALA A 87 -8.41 7.21 6.61
CA ALA A 87 -7.86 8.33 7.38
C ALA A 87 -8.35 8.33 8.84
N ASP A 88 -9.65 8.20 9.05
CA ASP A 88 -10.24 8.32 10.37
C ASP A 88 -9.95 7.15 11.31
N PRO A 89 -9.97 5.87 10.88
CA PRO A 89 -9.61 4.75 11.75
C PRO A 89 -8.21 4.90 12.38
N ILE A 90 -7.23 5.37 11.61
CA ILE A 90 -5.88 5.63 12.13
C ILE A 90 -5.91 6.83 13.09
N LEU A 91 -6.42 7.97 12.61
CA LEU A 91 -6.24 9.24 13.32
C LEU A 91 -7.06 9.34 14.61
N ARG A 92 -8.21 8.68 14.67
CA ARG A 92 -9.11 8.75 15.84
C ARG A 92 -8.95 7.59 16.81
N LEU A 93 -8.87 6.36 16.28
CA LEU A 93 -8.91 5.14 17.09
C LEU A 93 -7.56 4.44 17.21
N GLY A 94 -6.55 4.86 16.42
CA GLY A 94 -5.26 4.19 16.36
C GLY A 94 -5.35 2.77 15.82
N TRP A 95 -6.40 2.47 15.04
CA TRP A 95 -6.54 1.18 14.36
C TRP A 95 -5.49 1.05 13.26
N ARG A 96 -5.08 -0.18 12.97
CA ARG A 96 -4.27 -0.47 11.79
C ARG A 96 -5.15 -0.49 10.55
N THR A 97 -4.62 -0.08 9.41
CA THR A 97 -5.39 -0.04 8.17
C THR A 97 -4.72 -0.81 7.04
N ALA A 98 -5.55 -1.51 6.28
CA ALA A 98 -5.18 -2.20 5.07
C ALA A 98 -5.95 -1.63 3.87
N ALA A 99 -5.23 -1.12 2.88
CA ALA A 99 -5.85 -0.60 1.66
C ALA A 99 -6.01 -1.70 0.60
N ILE A 100 -7.18 -1.77 -0.02
CA ILE A 100 -7.42 -2.63 -1.19
C ILE A 100 -7.37 -1.76 -2.44
N VAL A 101 -6.34 -1.95 -3.27
CA VAL A 101 -6.11 -1.18 -4.51
C VAL A 101 -6.12 -2.12 -5.70
N PRO A 102 -7.26 -2.40 -6.34
CA PRO A 102 -7.37 -3.38 -7.43
C PRO A 102 -6.40 -3.11 -8.60
N GLU A 103 -6.14 -1.85 -8.90
CA GLU A 103 -5.24 -1.39 -9.96
C GLU A 103 -3.79 -1.85 -9.75
N LEU A 104 -3.40 -2.11 -8.50
CA LEU A 104 -2.05 -2.58 -8.14
C LEU A 104 -1.67 -3.85 -8.89
N ALA A 105 -2.62 -4.78 -9.11
CA ALA A 105 -2.34 -6.03 -9.82
C ALA A 105 -1.91 -5.78 -11.28
N ARG A 106 -2.46 -4.76 -11.93
CA ARG A 106 -2.07 -4.38 -13.29
C ARG A 106 -0.69 -3.74 -13.30
N GLU A 107 -0.43 -2.85 -12.35
CA GLU A 107 0.88 -2.18 -12.24
C GLU A 107 2.02 -3.14 -11.96
N ILE A 108 1.84 -4.08 -11.02
CA ILE A 108 2.84 -5.11 -10.73
C ILE A 108 3.15 -5.95 -11.98
N ARG A 109 2.13 -6.27 -12.80
CA ARG A 109 2.34 -7.01 -14.04
C ARG A 109 3.17 -6.22 -15.05
N ILE A 110 2.83 -4.95 -15.27
CA ILE A 110 3.59 -4.07 -16.18
C ILE A 110 5.03 -3.89 -15.66
N GLN A 111 5.21 -3.68 -14.37
CA GLN A 111 6.54 -3.45 -13.77
C GLN A 111 7.43 -4.69 -13.77
N ASN A 112 6.83 -5.88 -13.73
CA ASN A 112 7.58 -7.13 -13.81
C ASN A 112 7.92 -7.53 -15.24
N ASP A 113 7.33 -6.89 -16.26
CA ASP A 113 7.64 -7.11 -17.67
C ASP A 113 9.09 -6.71 -17.98
N ASP A 114 9.77 -7.54 -18.77
CA ASP A 114 11.16 -7.32 -19.17
C ASP A 114 11.35 -6.00 -19.92
N VAL A 115 10.36 -5.58 -20.72
CA VAL A 115 10.43 -4.31 -21.47
C VAL A 115 10.49 -3.14 -20.49
N TYR A 116 9.66 -3.17 -19.45
CA TYR A 116 9.66 -2.13 -18.41
C TYR A 116 10.97 -2.14 -17.62
N ARG A 117 11.40 -3.33 -17.15
CA ARG A 117 12.61 -3.50 -16.33
C ARG A 117 13.86 -3.04 -17.06
N LYS A 118 14.07 -3.51 -18.29
CA LYS A 118 15.22 -3.13 -19.13
C LYS A 118 15.16 -1.63 -19.46
N GLY A 119 13.96 -1.10 -19.73
CA GLY A 119 13.76 0.32 -19.98
C GLY A 119 14.16 1.21 -18.80
N ILE A 120 13.75 0.85 -17.57
CA ILE A 120 14.14 1.58 -16.36
C ILE A 120 15.63 1.42 -16.07
N GLN A 121 16.18 0.20 -16.17
CA GLN A 121 17.61 -0.04 -15.95
C GLN A 121 18.47 0.79 -16.90
N TRP A 122 18.12 0.83 -18.19
CA TRP A 122 18.82 1.64 -19.17
C TRP A 122 18.65 3.14 -18.91
N LEU A 123 17.46 3.58 -18.48
CA LEU A 123 17.21 4.96 -18.07
C LEU A 123 18.09 5.39 -16.88
N GLU A 124 18.34 4.50 -15.92
CA GLU A 124 19.23 4.76 -14.78
C GLU A 124 20.71 4.82 -15.22
N ILE A 125 21.16 3.86 -16.04
CA ILE A 125 22.53 3.83 -16.57
C ILE A 125 22.83 5.10 -17.38
N ILE A 126 21.97 5.46 -18.32
CA ILE A 126 22.19 6.66 -19.15
C ILE A 126 22.14 7.94 -18.32
N THR A 127 21.33 7.99 -17.25
CA THR A 127 21.30 9.12 -16.33
C THR A 127 22.63 9.25 -15.58
N ALA A 128 23.17 8.16 -15.05
CA ALA A 128 24.45 8.16 -14.35
C ALA A 128 25.62 8.57 -15.26
N ILE A 129 25.63 8.09 -16.51
CA ILE A 129 26.62 8.50 -17.51
C ILE A 129 26.52 10.00 -17.78
N ILE A 130 25.32 10.53 -18.03
CA ILE A 130 25.13 11.97 -18.28
C ILE A 130 25.60 12.78 -17.06
N GLU A 131 25.24 12.37 -15.85
CA GLU A 131 25.61 13.07 -14.61
C GLU A 131 27.13 13.10 -14.40
N THR A 132 27.83 12.03 -14.76
CA THR A 132 29.28 11.89 -14.62
C THR A 132 30.04 12.70 -15.67
N TYR A 133 29.60 12.68 -16.94
CA TYR A 133 30.38 13.21 -18.06
C TYR A 133 29.89 14.57 -18.61
N GLN A 134 28.82 15.15 -18.04
CA GLN A 134 28.31 16.45 -18.50
C GLN A 134 29.30 17.62 -18.39
N ALA A 135 30.29 17.55 -17.49
CA ALA A 135 31.31 18.59 -17.37
C ALA A 135 32.22 18.63 -18.62
N ALA A 136 32.60 17.46 -19.14
CA ALA A 136 33.41 17.34 -20.35
C ALA A 136 32.72 17.90 -21.61
N ALA A 137 31.38 17.98 -21.61
CA ALA A 137 30.63 18.62 -22.70
C ALA A 137 30.83 20.14 -22.78
N GLN A 138 31.39 20.80 -21.76
CA GLN A 138 31.73 22.21 -21.85
C GLN A 138 33.08 22.47 -22.52
N GLU A 139 33.96 21.45 -22.55
CA GLU A 139 35.34 21.57 -23.02
C GLU A 139 35.50 21.12 -24.48
N ASP A 140 34.73 20.11 -24.90
CA ASP A 140 34.84 19.50 -26.23
C ASP A 140 33.49 19.48 -26.99
N PRO A 141 33.40 20.10 -28.19
CA PRO A 141 32.21 20.06 -29.04
C PRO A 141 31.76 18.65 -29.45
N ALA A 142 32.67 17.67 -29.58
CA ALA A 142 32.28 16.29 -29.92
C ALA A 142 31.57 15.62 -28.74
N SER A 143 32.12 15.76 -27.53
CA SER A 143 31.50 15.32 -26.28
C SER A 143 30.13 15.97 -26.04
N ALA A 144 29.99 17.27 -26.37
CA ALA A 144 28.71 17.97 -26.29
C ALA A 144 27.61 17.33 -27.17
N ARG A 145 27.96 16.86 -28.37
CA ARG A 145 27.02 16.17 -29.27
C ARG A 145 26.56 14.84 -28.70
N ILE A 146 27.48 14.04 -28.17
CA ILE A 146 27.16 12.73 -27.56
C ILE A 146 26.23 12.90 -26.35
N ILE A 147 26.52 13.87 -25.47
CA ILE A 147 25.65 14.16 -24.32
C ILE A 147 24.26 14.62 -24.77
N ALA A 148 24.16 15.43 -25.84
CA ALA A 148 22.87 15.84 -26.39
C ALA A 148 22.07 14.65 -26.96
N GLU A 149 22.73 13.72 -27.65
CA GLU A 149 22.13 12.47 -28.14
C GLU A 149 21.61 11.61 -26.98
N TRP A 150 22.41 11.43 -25.93
CA TRP A 150 21.98 10.67 -24.74
C TRP A 150 20.84 11.35 -23.99
N ARG A 151 20.79 12.69 -23.95
CA ARG A 151 19.64 13.41 -23.39
C ARG A 151 18.36 13.17 -24.20
N SER A 152 18.47 13.12 -25.53
CA SER A 152 17.36 12.80 -26.43
C SER A 152 16.90 11.34 -26.25
N GLU A 153 17.84 10.40 -26.19
CA GLU A 153 17.58 8.98 -25.92
C GLU A 153 16.88 8.80 -24.57
N ARG A 154 17.40 9.44 -23.52
CA ARG A 154 16.80 9.44 -22.19
C ARG A 154 15.36 9.97 -22.21
N ALA A 155 15.07 11.02 -23.00
CA ALA A 155 13.71 11.54 -23.14
C ALA A 155 12.78 10.52 -23.82
N ARG A 156 13.24 9.88 -24.91
CA ARG A 156 12.48 8.82 -25.60
C ARG A 156 12.18 7.63 -24.70
N LEU A 157 13.17 7.14 -23.95
CA LEU A 157 13.00 6.05 -22.98
C LEU A 157 11.99 6.42 -21.89
N ARG A 158 12.09 7.64 -21.37
CA ARG A 158 11.19 8.15 -20.34
C ARG A 158 9.73 8.15 -20.81
N ASP A 159 9.47 8.56 -22.05
CA ASP A 159 8.12 8.57 -22.62
C ASP A 159 7.65 7.15 -23.02
N GLY A 160 8.55 6.33 -23.55
CA GLY A 160 8.29 4.92 -23.86
C GLY A 160 7.84 4.14 -22.63
N VAL A 161 8.59 4.23 -21.52
CA VAL A 161 8.24 3.57 -20.26
C VAL A 161 6.91 4.08 -19.68
N LYS A 162 6.64 5.39 -19.80
CA LYS A 162 5.36 5.97 -19.36
C LYS A 162 4.18 5.43 -20.17
N SER A 163 4.37 5.21 -21.48
CA SER A 163 3.32 4.74 -22.39
C SER A 163 2.86 3.30 -22.12
N LEU A 164 3.64 2.52 -21.35
CA LEU A 164 3.27 1.16 -20.94
C LEU A 164 2.11 1.13 -19.93
N PHE A 165 1.84 2.25 -19.26
CA PHE A 165 0.70 2.40 -18.34
C PHE A 165 -0.51 3.00 -19.05
N ASN A 166 -1.47 3.53 -18.28
CA ASN A 166 -2.64 4.16 -18.86
C ASN A 166 -2.23 5.32 -19.80
N PRO A 167 -2.70 5.35 -21.06
CA PRO A 167 -2.30 6.39 -22.02
C PRO A 167 -2.64 7.84 -21.61
N ARG A 168 -3.67 8.02 -20.76
CA ARG A 168 -4.18 9.34 -20.37
C ARG A 168 -3.47 9.91 -19.15
N PHE A 169 -3.23 9.07 -18.13
CA PHE A 169 -2.70 9.53 -16.84
C PHE A 169 -1.46 8.77 -16.35
N GLY A 170 -1.01 7.73 -17.04
CA GLY A 170 0.15 6.93 -16.67
C GLY A 170 -0.11 5.98 -15.49
N SER A 171 0.93 5.75 -14.69
CA SER A 171 0.86 4.96 -13.46
C SER A 171 0.11 5.74 -12.37
N LEU A 172 -0.72 5.02 -11.62
CA LEU A 172 -1.41 5.49 -10.43
C LEU A 172 -0.43 5.77 -9.30
N PHE A 173 0.70 5.07 -9.21
CA PHE A 173 1.64 5.18 -8.10
C PHE A 173 2.80 6.14 -8.38
N ARG A 174 3.22 6.28 -9.64
CA ARG A 174 4.45 7.02 -9.97
C ARG A 174 4.33 7.84 -11.25
N THR A 175 4.81 9.08 -11.20
CA THR A 175 5.04 9.94 -12.35
C THR A 175 6.55 10.18 -12.49
N PHE A 176 7.18 9.46 -13.42
CA PHE A 176 8.63 9.45 -13.60
C PHE A 176 9.38 9.04 -12.32
N HIS A 177 10.15 9.92 -11.69
CA HIS A 177 10.85 9.64 -10.44
C HIS A 177 9.99 9.89 -9.20
N ASN A 178 8.88 10.63 -9.33
CA ASN A 178 8.08 11.07 -8.18
C ASN A 178 6.91 10.13 -7.90
N MET A 179 6.66 9.87 -6.63
CA MET A 179 5.39 9.30 -6.19
C MET A 179 4.23 10.25 -6.54
N THR A 180 3.12 9.69 -6.98
CA THR A 180 1.88 10.45 -7.19
C THR A 180 1.28 10.90 -5.86
N HIS A 181 0.34 11.86 -5.91
CA HIS A 181 -0.43 12.24 -4.72
C HIS A 181 -1.15 11.03 -4.10
N PHE A 182 -1.69 10.13 -4.94
CA PHE A 182 -2.30 8.88 -4.51
C PHE A 182 -1.32 8.01 -3.71
N SER A 183 -0.13 7.74 -4.24
CA SER A 183 0.87 6.91 -3.56
C SER A 183 1.36 7.53 -2.25
N ARG A 184 1.56 8.85 -2.20
CA ARG A 184 1.93 9.55 -0.96
C ARG A 184 0.86 9.43 0.12
N ARG A 185 -0.41 9.57 -0.26
CA ARG A 185 -1.54 9.39 0.67
C ARG A 185 -1.67 7.95 1.13
N LEU A 186 -1.56 6.99 0.22
CA LEU A 186 -1.60 5.57 0.52
C LEU A 186 -0.53 5.19 1.54
N ASN A 187 0.73 5.59 1.32
CA ASN A 187 1.83 5.32 2.25
C ASN A 187 1.64 5.96 3.63
N ARG A 188 0.86 7.04 3.75
CA ARG A 188 0.58 7.69 5.04
C ARG A 188 -0.60 7.05 5.78
N LEU A 189 -1.56 6.51 5.04
CA LEU A 189 -2.88 6.13 5.55
C LEU A 189 -3.13 4.61 5.53
N ALA A 190 -2.19 3.81 5.05
CA ALA A 190 -2.30 2.36 5.04
C ALA A 190 -1.00 1.77 5.59
N ASP A 191 -1.11 0.94 6.63
CA ASP A 191 0.03 0.16 7.13
C ASP A 191 0.40 -0.93 6.12
N VAL A 192 -0.59 -1.52 5.46
CA VAL A 192 -0.43 -2.51 4.39
C VAL A 192 -1.36 -2.14 3.24
N TYR A 193 -0.96 -2.41 2.00
CA TYR A 193 -1.86 -2.33 0.86
C TYR A 193 -1.68 -3.53 -0.05
N THR A 194 -2.78 -3.98 -0.65
CA THR A 194 -2.79 -5.17 -1.51
C THR A 194 -3.85 -5.02 -2.59
N SER A 195 -3.75 -5.81 -3.66
CA SER A 195 -4.71 -5.72 -4.76
C SER A 195 -6.07 -6.33 -4.41
N ARG A 196 -6.09 -7.33 -3.52
CA ARG A 196 -7.29 -8.08 -3.12
C ARG A 196 -7.12 -8.62 -1.71
N VAL A 197 -8.22 -8.71 -0.96
CA VAL A 197 -8.23 -9.28 0.41
C VAL A 197 -7.68 -10.71 0.47
N PRO A 198 -7.98 -11.63 -0.46
CA PRO A 198 -7.47 -13.00 -0.40
C PRO A 198 -5.94 -13.13 -0.48
N ASN A 199 -5.22 -12.09 -0.89
CA ASN A 199 -3.76 -12.11 -0.85
C ASN A 199 -3.22 -12.27 0.58
N MET A 200 -4.00 -11.87 1.59
CA MET A 200 -3.64 -12.05 3.00
C MET A 200 -3.64 -13.53 3.44
N LEU A 201 -4.35 -14.41 2.73
CA LEU A 201 -4.39 -15.85 3.02
C LEU A 201 -3.05 -16.56 2.75
N LYS A 202 -2.11 -15.88 2.08
CA LYS A 202 -0.76 -16.38 1.83
C LYS A 202 0.16 -16.27 3.05
N TYR A 203 -0.31 -15.63 4.12
CA TYR A 203 0.46 -15.37 5.33
C TYR A 203 -0.16 -16.10 6.51
N ASP A 204 0.69 -16.52 7.44
CA ASP A 204 0.25 -17.05 8.73
C ASP A 204 -0.38 -15.96 9.60
N LEU A 205 -1.26 -16.36 10.53
CA LEU A 205 -1.90 -15.42 11.47
C LEU A 205 -0.89 -14.73 12.41
N ASN A 206 0.28 -15.36 12.65
CA ASN A 206 1.36 -14.78 13.46
C ASN A 206 2.41 -14.05 12.61
N HIS A 207 2.15 -13.82 11.31
CA HIS A 207 3.09 -13.14 10.43
C HIS A 207 3.28 -11.67 10.82
N CYS A 208 4.53 -11.24 10.94
CA CYS A 208 4.89 -9.85 11.20
C CYS A 208 5.43 -9.18 9.94
N PHE A 209 4.76 -8.11 9.49
CA PHE A 209 5.20 -7.32 8.35
C PHE A 209 6.20 -6.24 8.79
N PHE A 210 7.36 -6.20 8.14
CA PHE A 210 8.37 -5.16 8.37
C PHE A 210 8.44 -4.20 7.19
N PRO A 211 8.28 -2.87 7.42
CA PRO A 211 8.46 -1.89 6.37
C PRO A 211 9.92 -1.86 5.93
N ARG A 212 10.14 -1.67 4.63
CA ARG A 212 11.49 -1.45 4.09
C ARG A 212 11.93 -0.02 4.41
N ARG A 213 13.20 0.16 4.79
CA ARG A 213 13.80 1.48 4.98
C ARG A 213 13.94 2.16 3.62
N ASN A 214 13.34 3.34 3.47
CA ASN A 214 13.60 4.20 2.32
C ASN A 214 14.83 5.04 2.63
N ALA A 215 15.85 4.98 1.76
CA ALA A 215 17.05 5.79 1.91
C ALA A 215 16.74 7.28 1.71
N LEU A 216 17.30 8.15 2.55
CA LEU A 216 17.29 9.59 2.31
C LEU A 216 18.34 9.97 1.25
N PRO A 217 18.22 11.11 0.56
CA PRO A 217 19.17 11.50 -0.49
C PRO A 217 20.64 11.62 -0.04
N HIS A 218 20.91 11.77 1.25
CA HIS A 218 22.26 11.83 1.83
C HIS A 218 22.69 10.49 2.48
N GLU A 219 21.85 9.46 2.42
CA GLU A 219 22.19 8.14 2.95
C GLU A 219 22.85 7.30 1.87
N ASN A 220 24.11 6.93 2.07
CA ASN A 220 24.82 5.96 1.25
C ASN A 220 24.40 4.52 1.63
N LEU A 221 23.15 4.14 1.32
CA LEU A 221 22.72 2.76 1.40
C LEU A 221 22.65 2.15 0.00
N HIS A 222 23.57 1.24 -0.30
CA HIS A 222 23.31 0.19 -1.28
C HIS A 222 22.19 -0.69 -0.70
N SER A 223 21.10 -0.86 -1.45
CA SER A 223 19.94 -1.64 -1.05
C SER A 223 20.38 -3.01 -0.49
N VAL A 224 19.99 -3.35 0.75
CA VAL A 224 20.22 -4.68 1.31
C VAL A 224 19.69 -5.74 0.33
N PRO A 225 20.49 -6.75 -0.06
CA PRO A 225 20.07 -7.74 -1.03
C PRO A 225 18.82 -8.48 -0.56
N ILE A 226 17.82 -8.58 -1.45
CA ILE A 226 16.47 -9.07 -1.14
C ILE A 226 16.40 -10.61 -1.29
N HIS A 227 17.45 -11.24 -1.82
CA HIS A 227 17.51 -12.69 -2.06
C HIS A 227 18.07 -13.44 -0.85
N ALA A 228 17.37 -14.51 -0.44
CA ALA A 228 17.66 -15.30 0.75
C ALA A 228 19.10 -15.85 0.81
N GLU A 229 19.67 -16.24 -0.34
CA GLU A 229 21.04 -16.77 -0.42
C GLU A 229 22.07 -15.71 -0.02
N CYS A 230 21.93 -14.48 -0.53
CA CYS A 230 22.84 -13.38 -0.22
C CYS A 230 22.69 -12.90 1.24
N ILE A 231 21.49 -13.04 1.82
CA ILE A 231 21.24 -12.75 3.25
C ILE A 231 21.99 -13.74 4.14
N LEU A 232 21.97 -15.04 3.82
CA LEU A 232 22.66 -16.07 4.60
C LEU A 232 24.18 -15.84 4.60
N ASP A 233 24.74 -15.42 3.48
CA ASP A 233 26.18 -15.11 3.39
C ASP A 233 26.56 -13.89 4.25
N VAL A 234 25.73 -12.84 4.24
CA VAL A 234 25.92 -11.67 5.11
C VAL A 234 25.78 -12.04 6.60
N VAL A 235 24.82 -12.91 6.94
CA VAL A 235 24.65 -13.39 8.32
C VAL A 235 25.86 -14.19 8.78
N LYS A 236 26.34 -15.14 7.96
CA LYS A 236 27.55 -15.92 8.27
C LYS A 236 28.77 -15.04 8.46
N GLN A 237 28.96 -14.03 7.62
CA GLN A 237 30.05 -13.06 7.78
C GLN A 237 29.94 -12.28 9.10
N LYS A 238 28.74 -11.87 9.48
CA LYS A 238 28.50 -11.16 10.75
C LYS A 238 28.75 -12.06 11.97
N GLU A 239 28.31 -13.32 11.92
CA GLU A 239 28.56 -14.30 12.99
C GLU A 239 30.06 -14.58 13.15
N GLN A 240 30.81 -14.71 12.05
CA GLN A 240 32.27 -14.87 12.07
C GLN A 240 32.99 -13.67 12.70
N MET A 241 32.54 -12.44 12.42
CA MET A 241 33.07 -11.24 13.09
C MET A 241 32.75 -11.20 14.58
N HIS A 242 31.60 -11.73 15.00
CA HIS A 242 31.24 -11.79 16.41
C HIS A 242 32.08 -12.83 17.17
N THR A 243 32.35 -14.00 16.59
CA THR A 243 33.23 -15.00 17.20
C THR A 243 34.67 -14.52 17.34
N ASN A 244 35.17 -13.71 16.40
CA ASN A 244 36.53 -13.17 16.46
C ASN A 244 36.69 -12.06 17.53
N ASN A 245 35.61 -11.36 17.89
CA ASN A 245 35.64 -10.33 18.94
C ASN A 245 35.46 -10.88 20.37
N VAL A 246 35.17 -12.17 20.54
CA VAL A 246 35.03 -12.81 21.87
C VAL A 246 36.35 -13.49 22.31
N HIS A 247 37.36 -13.50 21.45
CA HIS A 247 38.68 -14.11 21.72
C HIS A 247 39.83 -13.08 21.83
N VAL A 248 39.51 -11.81 22.10
CA VAL A 248 40.47 -10.75 22.45
C VAL A 248 40.18 -10.24 23.84
#